data_AF-A0A3A2ZCI1-F1
#
_entry.id   AF-A0A3A2ZCI1-F1
#
_cell.length_a   1.000
_cell.length_b   1.000
_cell.length_c   1.000
_cell.angle_alpha   90.00
_cell.angle_beta   90.00
_cell.angle_gamma   90.00
#
_symmetry.space_group_name_H-M   'P 1'
#
loop_
_entity.id
_entity.type
_entity.pdbx_description
1 polymer ?
#
loop_
_entity_poly.entity_id
_entity_poly.type
_entity_poly.pdbx_seq_one_letter_code
_entity_poly.pdbx_strand_id
1 'polypeptide(L)'
;MDASHDSWKKALEPLNYTVKLWTDDAILQLVKHRYPWLLSTYETYPQNIQRADIARLLVIHAEGGIYADLDVYPISAHQIQCLQHIGLQAIFAPTANNLRL
;
A
#
# COMPACT_ATOMS: atom_id res chain seq x y z
N MET A 1 -6.09 -24.60 3.29
CA MET A 1 -6.15 -23.33 2.52
C MET A 1 -4.76 -22.74 2.56
N ASP A 2 -4.26 -22.27 1.42
CA ASP A 2 -2.97 -21.58 1.37
C ASP A 2 -3.09 -20.23 2.09
N ALA A 3 -1.97 -19.70 2.61
CA ALA A 3 -1.95 -18.33 3.13
C ALA A 3 -2.29 -17.34 2.01
N SER A 4 -2.91 -16.19 2.35
CA SER A 4 -3.26 -15.15 1.38
C SER A 4 -2.05 -14.73 0.54
N HIS A 5 -0.92 -14.44 1.20
CA HIS A 5 0.32 -14.05 0.52
C HIS A 5 0.77 -15.07 -0.54
N ASP A 6 0.72 -16.37 -0.22
CA ASP A 6 1.09 -17.43 -1.16
C ASP A 6 0.10 -17.53 -2.33
N SER A 7 -1.19 -17.28 -2.06
CA SER A 7 -2.22 -17.23 -3.10
C SER A 7 -1.97 -16.07 -4.08
N TRP A 8 -1.59 -14.90 -3.58
CA TRP A 8 -1.20 -13.75 -4.40
C TRP A 8 0.05 -14.01 -5.23
N LYS A 9 1.09 -14.61 -4.64
CA LYS A 9 2.31 -14.99 -5.36
C LYS A 9 2.01 -15.94 -6.51
N LYS A 10 1.31 -17.04 -6.23
CA LYS A 10 0.92 -18.04 -7.23
C LYS A 10 0.11 -17.43 -8.38
N ALA A 11 -0.76 -16.47 -8.07
CA ALA A 11 -1.62 -15.84 -9.07
C ALA A 11 -0.88 -14.82 -9.96
N LEU A 12 0.03 -14.02 -9.41
CA LEU A 12 0.58 -12.84 -10.10
C LEU A 12 2.06 -12.93 -10.50
N GLU A 13 2.90 -13.72 -9.83
CA GLU A 13 4.32 -13.85 -10.21
C GLU A 13 4.49 -14.43 -11.63
N PRO A 14 3.70 -15.41 -12.11
CA PRO A 14 3.76 -15.87 -13.50
C PRO A 14 3.42 -14.78 -14.54
N LEU A 15 2.82 -13.68 -14.11
CA LEU A 15 2.44 -12.54 -14.94
C LEU A 15 3.41 -11.35 -14.77
N ASN A 16 4.61 -11.59 -14.23
CA ASN A 16 5.67 -10.61 -14.00
C ASN A 16 5.35 -9.52 -12.96
N TYR A 17 4.45 -9.79 -12.01
CA TYR A 17 4.30 -8.94 -10.84
C TYR A 17 5.29 -9.34 -9.75
N THR A 18 5.72 -8.37 -8.95
CA THR A 18 6.40 -8.62 -7.68
C THR A 18 5.40 -8.50 -6.54
N VAL A 19 5.20 -9.59 -5.80
CA VAL A 19 4.39 -9.58 -4.58
C VAL A 19 5.29 -9.33 -3.37
N LYS A 20 5.09 -8.21 -2.69
CA LYS A 20 5.88 -7.80 -1.51
C LYS A 20 5.01 -7.84 -0.26
N LEU A 21 5.49 -8.50 0.80
CA LEU A 21 4.93 -8.38 2.14
C LEU A 21 5.58 -7.18 2.85
N TRP A 22 4.77 -6.20 3.25
CA TRP A 22 5.25 -5.03 3.98
C TRP A 22 5.14 -5.26 5.49
N THR A 23 6.30 -5.36 6.15
CA THR A 23 6.39 -5.47 7.60
C THR A 23 6.39 -4.09 8.26
N ASP A 24 6.10 -4.04 9.55
CA ASP A 24 6.15 -2.79 10.34
C ASP A 24 7.51 -2.09 10.23
N ASP A 25 8.61 -2.86 10.26
CA ASP A 25 9.96 -2.32 10.07
C ASP A 25 10.15 -1.74 8.67
N ALA A 26 9.68 -2.44 7.62
CA ALA A 26 9.78 -1.95 6.25
C ALA A 26 8.98 -0.65 6.07
N ILE A 27 7.78 -0.57 6.67
CA ILE A 27 6.98 0.66 6.67
C ILE A 27 7.68 1.78 7.45
N LEU A 28 8.24 1.49 8.62
CA LEU A 28 8.98 2.48 9.40
C LEU A 28 10.19 3.03 8.62
N GLN A 29 10.92 2.16 7.92
CA GLN A 29 12.00 2.61 7.04
C GLN A 29 11.48 3.44 5.87
N LEU A 30 10.36 3.06 5.25
CA LEU A 30 9.72 3.86 4.20
C LEU A 30 9.37 5.26 4.71
N VAL A 31 8.75 5.37 5.89
CA VAL A 31 8.41 6.65 6.53
C VAL A 31 9.66 7.48 6.79
N LYS A 32 10.70 6.90 7.42
CA LYS A 32 11.95 7.60 7.73
C LYS A 32 12.63 8.18 6.49
N HIS A 33 12.64 7.43 5.38
CA HIS A 33 13.40 7.80 4.18
C HIS A 33 12.60 8.66 3.19
N ARG A 34 11.30 8.40 3.02
CA ARG A 34 10.48 9.09 1.99
C ARG A 34 9.48 10.09 2.55
N TYR A 35 9.10 9.96 3.83
CA TYR A 35 8.11 10.81 4.47
C TYR A 35 8.59 11.31 5.85
N PRO A 36 9.79 11.90 5.96
CA PRO A 36 10.35 12.30 7.25
C PRO A 36 9.45 13.29 8.02
N TRP A 37 8.67 14.10 7.29
CA TRP A 37 7.69 15.02 7.86
C TRP A 37 6.53 14.31 8.59
N LEU A 38 6.26 13.04 8.29
CA LEU A 38 5.21 12.24 8.91
C LEU A 38 5.72 11.40 10.10
N LEU A 39 7.04 11.23 10.24
CA LEU A 39 7.64 10.27 11.17
C LEU A 39 7.15 10.46 12.61
N SER A 40 7.19 11.70 13.11
CA SER A 40 6.73 11.99 14.47
C SER A 40 5.26 11.60 14.67
N THR A 41 4.39 11.94 13.74
CA THR A 41 2.97 11.54 13.79
C THR A 41 2.82 10.03 13.75
N TYR A 42 3.53 9.35 12.86
CA TYR A 42 3.49 7.90 12.68
C TYR A 42 3.89 7.16 13.96
N GLU A 43 4.96 7.60 14.63
CA GLU A 43 5.45 7.03 15.89
C GLU A 43 4.50 7.29 17.06
N THR A 44 3.76 8.40 17.04
CA THR A 44 2.79 8.75 18.08
C THR A 44 1.43 8.08 17.95
N TYR A 45 1.15 7.36 16.85
CA TYR A 45 -0.14 6.67 16.71
C TYR A 45 -0.34 5.68 17.86
N PRO A 46 -1.43 5.79 18.64
CA PRO A 46 -1.67 4.95 19.79
C PRO A 46 -2.02 3.50 19.42
N GLN A 47 -2.49 3.25 18.19
CA GLN A 47 -2.93 1.94 17.75
C GLN A 47 -2.21 1.51 16.48
N ASN A 48 -1.83 0.23 16.40
CA ASN A 48 -1.18 -0.34 15.21
C ASN A 48 -2.09 -0.27 13.97
N ILE A 49 -3.42 -0.34 14.14
CA ILE A 49 -4.35 -0.22 13.01
C ILE A 49 -4.25 1.15 12.33
N GLN A 50 -3.98 2.24 13.07
CA GLN A 50 -3.79 3.56 12.48
C GLN A 50 -2.51 3.63 11.64
N ARG A 51 -1.45 2.94 12.09
CA ARG A 51 -0.21 2.80 11.33
C ARG A 51 -0.45 2.02 10.04
N ALA A 52 -1.21 0.92 10.10
CA ALA A 52 -1.59 0.15 8.92
C ALA A 52 -2.46 0.97 7.94
N ASP A 53 -3.42 1.75 8.46
CA ASP A 53 -4.30 2.59 7.65
C ASP A 53 -3.55 3.66 6.85
N ILE A 54 -2.55 4.29 7.45
CA ILE A 54 -1.70 5.22 6.69
C ILE A 54 -0.71 4.47 5.79
N ALA A 55 -0.16 3.34 6.25
CA ALA A 55 0.83 2.54 5.52
C ALA A 55 0.34 2.14 4.13
N ARG A 56 -0.93 1.70 3.98
CA ARG A 56 -1.47 1.31 2.66
C ARG A 56 -1.42 2.46 1.65
N LEU A 57 -1.64 3.69 2.09
CA LEU A 57 -1.56 4.87 1.23
C LEU A 57 -0.10 5.22 0.91
N LEU A 58 0.80 5.15 1.90
CA LEU A 58 2.21 5.47 1.72
C LEU A 58 2.92 4.49 0.77
N VAL A 59 2.61 3.20 0.87
CA VAL A 59 3.16 2.15 -0.01
C VAL A 59 2.74 2.41 -1.45
N ILE A 60 1.44 2.63 -1.70
CA ILE A 60 0.92 2.87 -3.05
C ILE A 60 1.45 4.19 -3.63
N HIS A 61 1.55 5.24 -2.81
CA HIS A 61 2.13 6.50 -3.24
C HIS A 61 3.64 6.38 -3.57
N ALA A 62 4.39 5.59 -2.81
CA ALA A 62 5.83 5.43 -3.00
C ALA A 62 6.21 4.49 -4.15
N GLU A 63 5.51 3.38 -4.30
CA GLU A 63 5.87 2.27 -5.20
C GLU A 63 4.92 2.14 -6.40
N GLY A 64 3.71 2.71 -6.31
CA GLY A 64 2.62 2.40 -7.23
C GLY A 64 2.07 0.99 -7.01
N GLY A 65 1.37 0.46 -8.02
CA GLY A 65 0.85 -0.91 -8.00
C GLY A 65 -0.49 -1.06 -7.27
N ILE A 66 -0.67 -2.22 -6.62
CA ILE A 66 -1.92 -2.65 -6.00
C ILE A 66 -1.64 -3.04 -4.54
N TYR A 67 -2.54 -2.66 -3.64
CA TYR A 67 -2.52 -3.06 -2.25
C TYR A 67 -3.63 -4.09 -1.99
N ALA A 68 -3.35 -5.04 -1.12
CA ALA A 68 -4.32 -5.99 -0.59
C ALA A 68 -4.05 -6.22 0.90
N ASP A 69 -5.12 -6.30 1.71
CA ASP A 69 -5.00 -6.68 3.12
C ASP A 69 -4.57 -8.17 3.24
N LEU A 70 -4.00 -8.54 4.40
CA LEU A 70 -3.43 -9.87 4.64
C LEU A 70 -4.46 -11.01 4.64
N ASP A 71 -5.75 -10.67 4.74
CA ASP A 71 -6.89 -11.58 4.74
C ASP A 71 -7.69 -11.53 3.42
N VAL A 72 -7.25 -10.73 2.44
CA VAL A 72 -7.85 -10.67 1.10
C VAL A 72 -7.18 -11.69 0.18
N TYR A 73 -7.97 -12.41 -0.62
CA TYR A 73 -7.49 -13.43 -1.55
C TYR A 73 -7.78 -13.02 -3.01
N PRO A 74 -6.86 -13.32 -3.96
CA PRO A 74 -7.09 -13.03 -5.36
C PRO A 74 -8.15 -13.96 -5.94
N ILE A 75 -9.13 -13.39 -6.67
CA ILE A 75 -10.18 -14.17 -7.35
C ILE A 75 -9.81 -14.43 -8.81
N SER A 76 -9.28 -13.42 -9.52
CA SER A 76 -8.90 -13.54 -10.92
C SER A 76 -7.78 -12.58 -11.30
N ALA A 77 -6.60 -13.12 -11.64
CA ALA A 77 -5.47 -12.33 -12.11
C ALA A 77 -5.78 -11.58 -13.42
N HIS A 78 -6.56 -12.19 -14.31
CA HIS A 78 -7.00 -11.57 -15.57
C HIS A 78 -7.87 -10.32 -15.31
N GLN A 79 -8.83 -10.39 -14.38
CA GLN A 79 -9.65 -9.22 -14.03
C GLN A 79 -8.80 -8.10 -13.43
N ILE A 80 -7.81 -8.44 -12.59
CA ILE A 80 -6.88 -7.48 -12.01
C ILE A 80 -6.07 -6.76 -13.10
N GLN A 81 -5.60 -7.47 -14.13
CA GLN A 81 -4.93 -6.86 -15.28
C GLN A 81 -5.85 -5.91 -16.06
N CYS A 82 -7.13 -6.27 -16.23
CA CYS A 82 -8.10 -5.39 -16.89
C CYS A 82 -8.30 -4.06 -16.14
N LEU A 83 -8.28 -4.08 -14.79
CA LEU A 83 -8.42 -2.87 -13.97
C LEU A 83 -7.25 -1.87 -14.15
N GLN A 84 -6.10 -2.28 -14.68
CA GLN A 84 -5.01 -1.35 -14.97
C GLN A 84 -5.27 -0.51 -16.22
N HIS A 85 -6.10 -1.01 -17.14
CA HIS A 85 -6.35 -0.37 -18.44
C HIS A 85 -7.51 0.64 -18.41
N ILE A 86 -8.28 0.69 -17.31
CA ILE A 86 -9.46 1.56 -17.18
C ILE A 86 -9.14 3.00 -16.78
N GLY A 87 -7.85 3.38 -16.70
CA GLY A 87 -7.44 4.76 -16.49
C GLY A 87 -7.89 5.35 -15.15
N LEU A 88 -8.15 4.51 -14.14
CA LEU A 88 -8.52 4.97 -12.80
C LEU A 88 -7.40 5.84 -12.23
N GLN A 89 -7.67 7.14 -12.11
CA GLN A 89 -6.81 8.07 -11.40
C GLN A 89 -7.21 8.07 -9.93
N ALA A 90 -6.22 7.96 -9.03
CA ALA A 90 -6.45 8.15 -7.61
C ALA A 90 -6.93 9.59 -7.37
N ILE A 91 -8.17 9.74 -6.89
CA ILE A 91 -8.71 11.02 -6.46
C ILE A 91 -8.26 11.23 -5.01
N PHE A 92 -7.18 11.99 -4.84
CA PHE A 92 -6.80 12.47 -3.52
C PHE A 92 -7.62 13.71 -3.18
N ALA A 93 -8.23 13.74 -2.00
CA ALA A 93 -8.78 14.99 -1.48
C ALA A 93 -7.64 16.01 -1.37
N PRO A 94 -7.84 17.29 -1.77
CA PRO A 94 -6.80 18.30 -1.65
C PRO A 94 -6.34 18.39 -0.19
N THR A 95 -5.08 18.07 0.06
CA THR A 95 -4.44 18.38 1.33
C THR A 95 -4.30 19.89 1.39
N ALA A 96 -4.80 20.51 2.46
CA ALA A 96 -4.85 21.96 2.58
C ALA A 96 -3.44 22.57 2.52
N ASN A 97 -3.02 23.02 1.35
CA ASN A 97 -2.03 24.08 1.23
C ASN A 97 -2.76 25.41 1.48
N ASN A 98 -2.54 26.02 2.65
CA ASN A 98 -2.32 27.47 2.83
C ASN A 98 -2.41 27.90 4.31
N LEU A 99 -1.56 27.35 5.20
CA LEU A 99 -1.08 28.14 6.34
C LEU A 99 0.21 28.83 5.89
N ARG A 100 0.06 30.03 5.33
CA ARG A 100 1.17 30.97 5.14
C ARG A 100 1.50 31.56 6.52
N LEU A 101 2.74 31.39 6.96
CA LEU A 101 3.38 32.28 7.94
C LEU A 101 3.79 33.59 7.23
#